data_AF-A0A5N1I9G3-F1
#
_entry.id   AF-A0A5N1I9G3-F1
#
_cell.length_a   1.000
_cell.length_b   1.000
_cell.length_c   1.000
_cell.angle_alpha   90.00
_cell.angle_beta   90.00
_cell.angle_gamma   90.00
#
_symmetry.space_group_name_H-M   'P 1'
#
loop_
_entity.id
_entity.type
_entity.pdbx_description
1 polymer ?
#
loop_
_entity_poly.entity_id
_entity_poly.type
_entity_poly.pdbx_seq_one_letter_code
_entity_poly.pdbx_strand_id
1 'polypeptide(L)' 'MENKYFLAAVLLIMGIYDMSFYYNRRHQPNNQRGLKAYLIFGIILFIGGFYALFR' A
#
# COMPACT_ATOMS: atom_id res chain seq x y z
N MET A 1 -0.61 9.27 -23.76
CA MET A 1 0.31 9.10 -22.63
C MET A 1 -0.56 9.03 -21.39
N GLU A 2 -0.95 7.82 -20.97
CA GLU A 2 -1.70 7.67 -19.72
C GLU A 2 -0.92 8.39 -18.61
N ASN A 3 -1.65 9.16 -17.80
CA ASN A 3 -1.06 10.11 -16.88
C ASN A 3 -0.31 9.33 -15.77
N LYS A 4 0.95 9.00 -16.01
CA LYS A 4 1.76 8.14 -15.13
C LYS A 4 1.86 8.67 -13.70
N TYR A 5 1.75 9.98 -13.54
CA TYR A 5 1.67 10.65 -12.25
C TYR A 5 0.37 10.32 -11.51
N PHE A 6 -0.74 10.15 -12.22
CA PHE A 6 -2.01 9.70 -11.63
C PHE A 6 -1.89 8.27 -11.11
N LEU A 7 -1.36 7.34 -11.93
CA LEU A 7 -1.13 5.96 -11.49
C LEU A 7 -0.19 5.90 -10.29
N ALA A 8 0.94 6.61 -10.35
CA ALA A 8 1.89 6.67 -9.24
C ALA A 8 1.25 7.22 -7.96
N ALA A 9 0.46 8.30 -8.05
CA ALA A 9 -0.25 8.87 -6.91
C ALA A 9 -1.24 7.87 -6.29
N VAL A 10 -2.04 7.18 -7.11
CA VAL A 10 -2.99 6.16 -6.63
C VAL A 10 -2.26 5.04 -5.90
N LEU A 11 -1.19 4.50 -6.48
CA LEU A 11 -0.41 3.40 -5.90
C LEU A 11 0.25 3.81 -4.57
N LEU A 12 0.82 5.01 -4.49
CA LEU A 12 1.44 5.52 -3.28
C LEU A 12 0.42 5.74 -2.15
N ILE A 13 -0.73 6.36 -2.47
CA ILE A 13 -1.78 6.61 -1.49
C ILE A 13 -2.37 5.30 -0.97
N MET A 14 -2.70 4.36 -1.87
CA MET A 14 -3.18 3.03 -1.48
C MET A 14 -2.16 2.28 -0.63
N GLY A 15 -0.88 2.30 -1.02
CA GLY A 15 0.18 1.63 -0.27
C GLY A 15 0.28 2.14 1.17
N ILE A 16 0.29 3.46 1.35
CA ILE A 16 0.31 4.09 2.68
C ILE A 16 -0.97 3.76 3.45
N TYR A 17 -2.14 3.77 2.79
CA TYR A 17 -3.41 3.45 3.43
C TYR A 17 -3.43 2.01 3.98
N ASP A 18 -3.00 1.02 3.19
CA ASP A 18 -2.99 -0.39 3.61
C ASP A 18 -1.99 -0.64 4.75
N MET A 19 -0.81 -0.02 4.69
CA MET A 19 0.16 -0.07 5.79
C MET A 19 -0.39 0.59 7.06
N SER A 20 -1.09 1.72 6.92
CA SER A 20 -1.74 2.44 8.03
C SER A 20 -2.88 1.62 8.63
N PHE A 21 -3.66 0.95 7.79
CA PHE A 21 -4.73 0.04 8.19
C PHE A 21 -4.19 -1.13 9.03
N TYR A 22 -3.12 -1.78 8.55
CA TYR A 22 -2.42 -2.79 9.34
C TYR A 22 -1.94 -2.22 10.67
N TYR A 23 -1.22 -1.09 10.64
CA TYR A 23 -0.62 -0.51 11.84
C TYR A 23 -1.68 -0.21 12.91
N ASN A 24 -2.82 0.36 12.52
CA ASN A 24 -3.88 0.72 13.46
C ASN A 24 -4.58 -0.52 14.06
N ARG A 25 -4.65 -1.63 13.31
CA ARG A 25 -5.35 -2.85 13.72
C ARG A 25 -4.44 -3.97 14.22
N ARG A 26 -3.11 -3.78 14.24
CA ARG A 26 -2.12 -4.82 14.60
C ARG A 26 -2.33 -5.45 15.98
N HIS A 27 -3.02 -4.78 16.90
CA HIS A 27 -3.31 -5.29 18.25
C HIS A 27 -4.59 -6.12 18.34
N GLN A 28 -5.35 -6.28 17.25
CA GLN A 28 -6.57 -7.09 17.28
C GLN A 28 -6.22 -8.57 17.53
N PRO A 29 -6.89 -9.25 18.47
CA PRO A 29 -6.56 -10.64 18.81
C PRO A 29 -6.93 -11.63 17.69
N ASN A 30 -7.77 -11.23 16.74
CA ASN A 30 -8.29 -12.09 15.68
C ASN A 30 -7.87 -11.60 14.29
N ASN A 31 -7.80 -12.52 13.33
CA ASN A 31 -7.47 -12.25 11.91
C ASN A 31 -6.10 -11.59 11.63
N GLN A 32 -5.08 -11.93 12.43
CA GLN A 32 -3.71 -11.45 12.26
C GLN A 32 -3.10 -11.77 10.88
N ARG A 33 -3.46 -12.91 10.28
CA ARG A 33 -3.01 -13.27 8.92
C ARG A 33 -3.56 -12.31 7.86
N GLY A 34 -4.85 -11.97 7.93
CA GLY A 34 -5.46 -11.00 7.03
C GLY A 34 -4.83 -9.62 7.19
N LEU A 35 -4.58 -9.19 8.43
CA LEU A 35 -3.89 -7.93 8.70
C LEU A 35 -2.49 -7.89 8.08
N LYS A 36 -1.69 -8.95 8.24
CA LYS A 36 -0.36 -9.04 7.61
C LYS A 36 -0.42 -8.98 6.08
N ALA A 37 -1.48 -9.49 5.46
CA ALA A 37 -1.67 -9.38 4.02
C ALA A 37 -1.80 -7.91 3.57
N TYR A 38 -2.56 -7.08 4.30
CA TYR A 38 -2.63 -5.64 4.04
C TYR A 38 -1.26 -4.96 4.15
N LEU A 39 -0.44 -5.31 5.14
CA LEU A 39 0.92 -4.77 5.23
C LEU A 39 1.76 -5.12 4.00
N ILE A 40 1.75 -6.40 3.58
CA ILE A 40 2.54 -6.87 2.45
C ILE A 40 2.05 -6.21 1.15
N PHE A 41 0.75 -6.18 0.91
CA PHE A 41 0.16 -5.52 -0.25
C PHE A 41 0.47 -4.02 -0.26
N GLY A 42 0.34 -3.34 0.88
CA GLY A 42 0.65 -1.93 1.00
C GLY A 42 2.10 -1.61 0.60
N ILE A 43 3.06 -2.40 1.09
CA ILE A 43 4.48 -2.25 0.74
C ILE A 43 4.70 -2.43 -0.77
N ILE A 44 4.09 -3.47 -1.37
CA ILE A 44 4.21 -3.73 -2.82
C ILE A 44 3.67 -2.55 -3.63
N LEU A 45 2.48 -2.04 -3.27
CA LEU A 45 1.86 -0.90 -3.95
C LEU A 45 2.70 0.37 -3.80
N PHE A 46 3.25 0.62 -2.61
CA PHE A 46 4.10 1.78 -2.37
C PHE A 46 5.39 1.73 -3.19
N ILE A 47 6.09 0.59 -3.20
CA ILE A 47 7.31 0.41 -4.01
C ILE A 47 6.98 0.51 -5.51
N GLY A 48 5.87 -0.09 -5.95
CA GLY A 48 5.42 -0.01 -7.34
C GLY A 48 5.08 1.42 -7.77
N GLY A 49 4.37 2.17 -6.93
CA GLY A 49 4.06 3.58 -7.16
C GLY A 49 5.30 4.45 -7.19
N PHE A 50 6.25 4.19 -6.30
CA PHE A 50 7.54 4.88 -6.29
C PHE A 50 8.33 4.61 -7.58
N TYR A 51 8.39 3.35 -8.03
CA TYR A 51 9.05 2.99 -9.28
C TYR A 51 8.39 3.65 -10.50
N ALA A 52 7.06 3.76 -10.51
CA ALA A 52 6.31 4.41 -11.58
C ALA A 52 6.61 5.93 -11.72
N LEU A 53 7.15 6.60 -10.70
CA LEU A 53 7.58 8.00 -10.82
C LEU A 53 8.83 8.17 -11.70
N PHE A 54 9.70 7.17 -11.72
CA PHE A 54 11.00 7.23 -12.40
C PHE A 54 11.04 6.55 -13.76
N ARG A 55 9.96 5.87 -14.15
CA ARG A 55 9.80 5.22 -15.45
C ARG A 55 8.88 6.01 -16.38
#